data_AF-A0A6C0FPY9-F1
#
_entry.id   AF-A0A6C0FPY9-F1
#
_cell.length_a   1.000
_cell.length_b   1.000
_cell.length_c   1.000
_cell.angle_alpha   90.00
_cell.angle_beta   90.00
_cell.angle_gamma   90.00
#
_symmetry.space_group_name_H-M   'P 1'
#
loop_
_entity.id
_entity.type
_entity.pdbx_description
1 polymer ?
#
loop_
_entity_poly.entity_id
_entity_poly.type
_entity_poly.pdbx_seq_one_letter_code
_entity_poly.pdbx_strand_id
1 'polypeptide(L)' 'MGNCIVPACGKPVKAKKMCAMHHQRWLRHGDPAVIKVRQAAEPTACKWVNCGRFSVTKGYCSKHYYIQRLQQPQTKLQEV' A
#
# COMPACT_ATOMS: atom_id res chain seq x y z
N MET A 1 -5.02 27.28 -17.38
CA MET A 1 -4.72 25.89 -16.98
C MET A 1 -3.23 25.77 -16.74
N GLY A 2 -2.79 25.35 -15.54
CA GLY A 2 -1.37 25.07 -15.28
C GLY A 2 -1.08 23.58 -15.40
N ASN A 3 0.08 23.23 -15.94
CA ASN A 3 0.62 21.87 -15.93
C ASN A 3 1.45 21.65 -14.66
N CYS A 4 1.54 20.40 -14.22
CA CYS A 4 2.31 20.04 -13.04
C CYS A 4 3.78 20.49 -13.18
N ILE A 5 4.35 21.05 -12.11
CA ILE A 5 5.76 21.48 -12.04
C ILE A 5 6.78 20.34 -12.20
N VAL A 6 6.35 19.08 -12.11
CA VAL A 6 7.24 17.92 -12.22
C VAL A 6 7.52 17.68 -13.70
N PRO A 7 8.80 17.63 -14.11
CA PRO A 7 9.17 17.39 -15.51
C PRO A 7 8.57 16.06 -16.01
N ALA A 8 8.18 16.02 -17.28
CA ALA A 8 7.44 14.91 -17.90
C ALA A 8 6.04 14.61 -17.31
N CYS A 9 5.45 15.53 -16.52
CA CYS A 9 4.07 15.40 -16.04
C CYS A 9 3.10 16.37 -16.73
N GLY A 10 2.37 15.88 -17.74
CA GLY A 10 1.34 16.66 -18.45
C GLY A 10 0.00 16.80 -17.71
N LYS A 11 -0.11 16.37 -16.45
CA LYS A 11 -1.38 16.38 -15.70
C LYS A 11 -1.72 17.79 -15.19
N PRO A 12 -3.02 18.15 -15.12
CA PRO A 12 -3.43 19.47 -14.65
C PRO A 12 -3.07 19.68 -13.18
N VAL A 13 -2.69 20.91 -12.85
CA VAL A 13 -2.43 21.34 -11.46
C VAL A 13 -3.72 21.29 -10.66
N LYS A 14 -3.65 20.68 -9.47
CA LYS A 14 -4.74 20.68 -8.49
C LYS A 14 -4.41 21.53 -7.27
N ALA A 15 -3.16 21.50 -6.82
CA ALA A 15 -2.71 22.27 -5.65
C ALA A 15 -1.20 22.50 -5.73
N LYS A 16 -0.72 23.63 -5.18
CA LYS A 16 0.71 23.90 -4.99
C LYS A 16 1.56 23.76 -6.26
N LYS A 17 1.01 24.14 -7.44
CA LYS A 17 1.63 23.96 -8.77
C LYS A 17 1.90 22.49 -9.16
N MET A 18 1.27 21.54 -8.47
CA MET A 18 1.42 20.09 -8.69
C MET A 18 0.06 19.45 -9.04
N CYS A 19 0.10 18.33 -9.75
CA CYS A 19 -1.07 17.46 -9.92
C CYS A 19 -1.40 16.73 -8.61
N ALA A 20 -2.61 16.17 -8.51
CA ALA A 20 -3.06 15.47 -7.29
C ALA A 20 -2.07 14.38 -6.82
N MET A 21 -1.52 13.61 -7.76
CA MET A 21 -0.56 12.54 -7.47
C MET A 21 0.75 13.07 -6.90
N HIS A 22 1.34 14.10 -7.52
CA HIS A 22 2.61 14.69 -7.08
C HIS A 22 2.47 15.45 -5.77
N HIS A 23 1.34 16.14 -5.58
CA HIS A 23 1.02 16.77 -4.30
C HIS A 23 0.92 15.72 -3.18
N GLN A 24 0.26 14.58 -3.44
CA GLN A 24 0.14 13.50 -2.46
C GLN A 24 1.50 12.82 -2.15
N ARG A 25 2.37 12.67 -3.15
CA ARG A 25 3.74 12.16 -2.93
C ARG A 25 4.56 13.13 -2.08
N TRP A 26 4.50 14.42 -2.40
CA TRP A 26 5.14 15.48 -1.62
C TRP A 26 4.67 15.46 -0.15
N LEU A 27 3.37 15.33 0.11
CA LEU A 27 2.84 15.23 1.49
C LEU A 27 3.33 14.00 2.27
N ARG A 28 3.57 12.87 1.60
CA ARG A 28 3.98 11.61 2.27
C ARG A 28 5.49 11.46 2.40
N HIS A 29 6.25 12.03 1.48
CA HIS A 29 7.67 11.72 1.29
C HIS A 29 8.56 12.95 1.14
N GLY A 30 8.02 14.16 1.12
CA GLY A 30 8.77 15.41 0.95
C GLY A 30 9.21 15.70 -0.49
N ASP A 31 9.21 14.70 -1.38
CA ASP A 31 9.60 14.85 -2.78
C ASP A 31 8.48 14.33 -3.73
N PRO A 32 7.97 15.19 -4.63
CA PRO A 32 6.93 14.80 -5.59
C PRO A 32 7.42 13.79 -6.63
N ALA A 33 8.72 13.78 -6.97
CA ALA A 33 9.30 12.91 -7.99
C ALA A 33 9.54 11.47 -7.50
N VAL A 34 9.32 11.18 -6.22
CA VAL A 34 9.53 9.85 -5.65
C VAL A 34 8.65 8.81 -6.37
N ILE A 35 9.32 7.86 -7.03
CA ILE A 35 8.72 6.66 -7.60
C ILE A 35 9.22 5.48 -6.76
N LYS A 36 8.39 5.00 -5.83
CA LYS A 36 8.64 3.71 -5.17
C LYS A 36 8.09 2.61 -6.04
N VAL A 37 8.98 1.88 -6.72
CA VAL A 37 8.60 0.61 -7.35
C VAL A 37 8.25 -0.38 -6.25
N ARG A 38 7.08 -1.01 -6.36
CA ARG A 38 6.70 -2.08 -5.43
C ARG A 38 7.52 -3.30 -5.81
N GLN A 39 8.52 -3.63 -5.00
CA GLN A 39 9.22 -4.90 -5.15
C GLN A 39 8.24 -6.03 -4.80
N ALA A 40 8.18 -7.04 -5.66
CA ALA A 40 7.46 -8.26 -5.34
C ALA A 40 8.18 -8.91 -4.15
N ALA A 41 7.44 -9.25 -3.10
CA ALA A 41 8.01 -10.03 -2.02
C ALA A 41 8.26 -11.47 -2.51
N GLU A 42 9.32 -12.09 -2.03
CA GLU A 42 9.60 -13.51 -2.30
C GLU A 42 8.38 -14.38 -1.92
N PRO A 43 8.00 -15.36 -2.77
CA PRO A 43 6.84 -16.21 -2.53
C PRO A 43 7.04 -17.02 -1.26
N THR A 44 6.37 -16.62 -0.18
CA THR A 44 6.42 -17.30 1.11
C THR A 44 5.26 -18.29 1.22
N ALA A 45 5.42 -19.41 1.91
CA ALA A 45 4.30 -20.32 2.20
C ALA A 45 3.22 -19.65 3.08
N CYS A 46 1.98 -20.09 2.95
CA CYS A 46 0.90 -19.67 3.82
C CYS A 46 1.14 -20.18 5.24
N LYS A 47 1.10 -19.28 6.23
CA LYS A 47 1.22 -19.59 7.68
C LYS A 47 0.06 -20.41 8.26
N TRP A 48 -0.91 -20.80 7.44
CA TRP A 48 -2.08 -21.51 7.91
C TRP A 48 -1.77 -23.00 8.00
N VAL A 49 -2.23 -23.65 9.07
CA VAL A 49 -1.96 -25.07 9.32
C VAL A 49 -2.43 -25.91 8.12
N ASN A 50 -1.53 -26.74 7.59
CA ASN A 50 -1.79 -27.60 6.43
C ASN A 50 -2.24 -26.84 5.16
N CYS A 51 -1.57 -25.72 4.84
CA CYS A 51 -1.81 -24.99 3.59
C CYS A 51 -0.56 -24.91 2.70
N GLY A 52 -0.58 -25.60 1.57
CA GLY A 52 0.50 -25.58 0.57
C GLY A 52 0.47 -24.41 -0.42
N ARG A 53 -0.36 -23.38 -0.20
CA ARG A 53 -0.44 -22.22 -1.11
C ARG A 53 0.54 -21.13 -0.71
N PHE A 54 0.96 -20.32 -1.69
CA PHE A 54 1.76 -19.13 -1.43
C PHE A 54 0.95 -18.00 -0.76
N SER A 55 1.63 -17.29 0.12
CA SER A 55 1.18 -16.09 0.80
C SER A 55 1.11 -14.93 -0.18
N VAL A 56 -0.02 -14.22 -0.18
CA VAL A 56 -0.20 -12.98 -0.95
C VAL A 56 0.01 -11.75 -0.05
N THR A 57 -0.38 -11.84 1.22
CA THR A 57 -0.32 -10.70 2.15
C THR A 57 -0.31 -11.19 3.60
N LYS A 58 0.50 -10.53 4.46
CA LYS A 58 0.64 -10.84 5.89
C LYS A 58 0.99 -12.31 6.22
N GLY A 59 1.59 -13.04 5.27
CA GLY A 59 1.92 -14.45 5.44
C GLY A 59 0.78 -15.42 5.18
N TYR A 60 -0.36 -14.96 4.63
CA TYR A 60 -1.50 -15.83 4.31
C TYR A 60 -1.83 -15.81 2.82
N CYS A 61 -2.29 -16.94 2.29
CA CYS A 61 -2.90 -17.00 0.96
C CYS A 61 -4.22 -16.20 0.95
N SER A 62 -4.74 -15.83 -0.21
CA SER A 62 -5.95 -14.97 -0.30
C SER A 62 -7.13 -15.47 0.52
N LYS A 63 -7.37 -16.80 0.55
CA LYS A 63 -8.45 -17.42 1.33
C LYS A 63 -8.20 -17.29 2.84
N HIS A 64 -7.00 -17.65 3.30
CA HIS A 64 -6.67 -17.61 4.72
C HIS A 64 -6.46 -16.18 5.23
N TYR A 65 -6.07 -15.24 4.38
CA TYR A 65 -6.05 -13.81 4.71
C TYR A 65 -7.47 -13.29 4.97
N TYR A 66 -8.44 -13.69 4.14
CA TYR A 66 -9.84 -13.33 4.34
C TYR A 66 -10.38 -13.90 5.66
N ILE A 67 -10.15 -15.20 5.92
CA ILE A 67 -10.55 -15.85 7.16
C ILE A 67 -9.89 -15.19 8.37
N GLN A 68 -8.58 -14.96 8.33
CA GLN A 68 -7.83 -14.26 9.39
C GLN A 68 -8.40 -12.87 9.68
N ARG A 69 -8.82 -12.14 8.63
CA ARG A 69 -9.42 -10.80 8.78
C ARG A 69 -10.79 -10.85 9.46
N LEU A 70 -11.59 -11.90 9.20
CA LEU A 70 -12.88 -12.10 9.84
C LEU A 70 -12.74 -12.63 11.28
N GLN A 71 -11.69 -13.42 11.55
CA GLN A 71 -11.38 -13.99 12.85
C GLN A 71 -10.65 -13.02 13.80
N GLN A 72 -10.59 -11.72 13.50
CA GLN A 72 -10.16 -10.74 14.50
C GLN A 72 -11.39 -10.19 15.25
N PRO A 73 -11.85 -10.82 16.34
CA PRO A 73 -12.57 -10.08 17.36
C PRO A 73 -11.62 -9.01 17.90
N GLN A 74 -12.17 -7.87 18.29
CA GLN A 74 -11.44 -6.66 18.64
C GLN A 74 -10.60 -6.85 19.91
N THR A 75 -9.46 -7.53 19.79
CA THR A 75 -8.48 -7.72 20.86
C THR A 75 -7.65 -6.44 21.01
N LYS A 76 -8.34 -5.39 21.43
CA LYS A 76 -7.78 -4.25 22.18
C LYS A 76 -8.51 -4.16 23.52
N LEU A 77 -8.45 -5.22 24.31
CA LEU A 77 -8.68 -5.20 25.74
C LEU A 77 -7.75 -6.27 26.36
N GLN A 78 -6.49 -5.91 26.59
CA GLN A 78 -5.78 -6.33 27.80
C GLN A 78 -5.90 -5.09 28.71
N GLU A 79 -6.89 -5.05 29.59
CA GLU A 79 -6.89 -5.56 30.97
C GLU A 79 -5.97 -4.75 31.90
N VAL A 80 -6.66 -4.06 32.83
CA VAL A 80 -6.33 -3.59 34.20
C VAL A 80 -4.86 -3.55 34.62
#